data_AF-A0A6A6E9P6-F1
#
_entry.id   AF-A0A6A6E9P6-F1
#
_cell.length_a   1.000
_cell.length_b   1.000
_cell.length_c   1.000
_cell.angle_alpha   90.00
_cell.angle_beta   90.00
_cell.angle_gamma   90.00
#
_symmetry.space_group_name_H-M   'P 1'
#
loop_
_entity.id
_entity.type
_entity.pdbx_description
1 polymer ?
#
loop_
_entity_poly.entity_id
_entity_poly.type
_entity_poly.pdbx_seq_one_letter_code
_entity_poly.pdbx_strand_id
1 'polypeptide(L)'
;NIILTSPRDLIPWLFIIQDAATKAGVWKYIDPSQTNVPTLTEPQIPYPKLMKPDAISIAELDNNQIQRLDVVYHEYENKKRYYIQQRSAINQIGTYITTTI
;
A
#
# COMPACT_ATOMS: atom_id res chain seq x y z
N ASN A 1 -12.25 -21.89 7.20
CA ASN A 1 -12.66 -21.19 8.44
C ASN A 1 -11.99 -21.85 9.62
N ILE A 2 -11.23 -21.07 10.37
CA ILE A 2 -10.79 -21.43 11.72
C ILE A 2 -11.81 -20.80 12.65
N ILE A 3 -12.29 -21.56 13.62
CA ILE A 3 -13.16 -21.05 14.68
C ILE A 3 -12.32 -21.12 15.95
N LEU A 4 -12.12 -19.99 16.62
CA LEU A 4 -11.34 -19.92 17.85
C LEU A 4 -12.18 -20.47 19.01
N THR A 5 -12.03 -21.77 19.27
CA THR A 5 -12.81 -22.47 20.32
C THR A 5 -12.04 -22.62 21.61
N SER A 6 -10.72 -22.45 21.58
CA SER A 6 -9.85 -22.52 22.74
C SER A 6 -8.62 -21.61 22.59
N PRO A 7 -7.94 -21.28 23.70
CA PRO A 7 -6.67 -20.54 23.64
C PRO A 7 -5.58 -21.20 22.79
N ARG A 8 -5.66 -22.52 22.55
CA ARG A 8 -4.69 -23.26 21.72
C ARG A 8 -4.81 -22.91 20.23
N ASP A 9 -5.96 -22.39 19.81
CA ASP A 9 -6.24 -22.03 18.41
C ASP A 9 -5.62 -20.67 18.03
N LEU A 10 -5.29 -19.85 19.03
CA LEU A 10 -4.78 -18.49 18.84
C LEU A 10 -3.44 -18.45 18.12
N ILE A 11 -2.51 -19.36 18.47
CA ILE A 11 -1.16 -19.37 17.89
C ILE A 11 -1.22 -19.74 16.39
N PRO A 12 -1.83 -20.87 15.97
CA PRO A 12 -1.99 -21.19 14.55
C PRO A 12 -2.73 -20.10 13.76
N TRP A 13 -3.75 -19.49 14.37
CA TRP A 13 -4.51 -18.41 13.74
C TRP A 13 -3.66 -17.15 13.51
N LEU A 14 -2.83 -16.75 14.48
CA LEU A 14 -1.88 -15.65 14.31
C LEU A 14 -0.86 -15.93 13.20
N PHE A 15 -0.36 -17.16 13.09
CA PHE A 15 0.55 -17.54 12.00
C PHE A 15 -0.09 -17.40 10.62
N ILE A 16 -1.38 -17.70 10.49
CA ILE A 16 -2.11 -17.55 9.22
C ILE A 16 -2.26 -16.07 8.85
N ILE A 17 -2.56 -15.21 9.82
CA ILE A 17 -2.61 -13.75 9.60
C ILE A 17 -1.24 -13.25 9.16
N GLN A 18 -0.18 -13.65 9.85
CA GLN A 18 1.19 -13.25 9.53
C GLN A 18 1.61 -13.70 8.13
N ASP A 19 1.35 -14.95 7.76
CA ASP A 19 1.67 -15.50 6.44
C ASP A 19 0.90 -14.78 5.32
N ALA A 20 -0.41 -14.58 5.49
CA ALA A 20 -1.24 -13.86 4.53
C ALA A 20 -0.76 -12.40 4.34
N ALA A 21 -0.49 -11.70 5.44
CA ALA A 21 0.01 -10.33 5.42
C ALA A 21 1.41 -10.21 4.83
N THR A 22 2.27 -11.19 5.07
CA THR A 22 3.63 -11.23 4.52
C THR A 22 3.58 -11.45 3.01
N LYS A 23 2.76 -12.38 2.53
CA LYS A 23 2.53 -12.63 1.09
C LYS A 23 1.95 -11.42 0.37
N ALA A 24 1.07 -10.68 1.04
CA ALA A 24 0.52 -9.43 0.51
C ALA A 24 1.47 -8.22 0.66
N GLY A 25 2.64 -8.39 1.29
CA GLY A 25 3.62 -7.32 1.49
C GLY A 25 3.16 -6.23 2.48
N VAL A 26 2.22 -6.56 3.36
CA VAL A 26 1.60 -5.62 4.31
C VAL A 26 1.87 -5.93 5.79
N TRP A 27 2.59 -7.01 6.11
CA TRP A 27 2.86 -7.38 7.51
C TRP A 27 3.44 -6.22 8.33
N LYS A 28 4.39 -5.48 7.76
CA LYS A 28 4.99 -4.30 8.40
C LYS A 28 3.99 -3.22 8.84
N TYR A 29 2.78 -3.18 8.27
CA TYR A 29 1.74 -2.20 8.60
C TYR A 29 0.78 -2.68 9.70
N ILE A 30 0.85 -3.96 10.09
CA ILE A 30 -0.10 -4.56 11.04
C ILE A 30 0.57 -5.46 12.08
N ASP A 31 1.90 -5.55 12.06
CA ASP A 31 2.69 -6.36 12.99
C ASP A 31 2.52 -5.84 14.42
N PRO A 32 1.86 -6.59 15.33
CA PRO A 32 1.59 -6.14 16.68
C PRO A 32 2.86 -6.08 17.56
N SER A 33 3.97 -6.69 17.11
CA SER A 33 5.25 -6.60 17.82
C SER A 33 5.99 -5.29 17.56
N GLN A 34 5.60 -4.54 16.53
CA GLN A 34 6.23 -3.27 16.19
C GLN A 34 5.58 -2.11 16.95
N THR A 35 6.39 -1.37 17.70
CA THR A 35 5.92 -0.16 18.40
C THR A 35 5.76 1.03 17.45
N ASN A 36 6.53 1.06 16.35
CA ASN A 36 6.52 2.13 15.36
C ASN A 36 6.09 1.56 14.00
N VAL A 37 4.78 1.37 13.86
CA VAL A 37 4.19 0.89 12.61
C VAL A 37 4.21 2.01 11.56
N PRO A 38 4.81 1.80 10.37
CA PRO A 38 4.79 2.80 9.31
C PRO A 38 3.36 3.09 8.84
N THR A 39 3.09 4.32 8.42
CA THR A 39 1.83 4.66 7.76
C THR A 39 1.88 4.23 6.30
N LEU A 40 0.81 3.59 5.81
CA LEU A 40 0.65 3.36 4.38
C LEU A 40 0.31 4.70 3.69
N THR A 41 1.24 5.22 2.89
CA THR A 41 1.12 6.53 2.23
C THR A 41 0.68 6.40 0.77
N GLU A 42 -0.32 7.17 0.38
CA GLU A 42 -0.72 7.30 -1.02
C GLU A 42 0.37 8.02 -1.84
N PRO A 43 0.77 7.49 -3.00
CA PRO A 43 1.74 8.17 -3.84
C PRO A 43 1.20 9.52 -4.33
N GLN A 44 2.09 10.49 -4.46
CA GLN A 44 1.74 11.83 -4.91
C GLN A 44 1.68 11.87 -6.43
N ILE A 45 0.64 12.53 -6.97
CA ILE A 45 0.51 12.76 -8.41
C ILE A 45 1.67 13.65 -8.88
N PRO A 46 2.39 13.28 -9.97
CA PRO A 46 3.45 14.12 -10.48
C PRO A 46 2.89 15.38 -11.12
N TYR A 47 3.57 16.51 -10.89
CA TYR A 47 3.16 17.84 -11.34
C TYR A 47 4.13 18.40 -12.37
N PRO A 48 3.71 19.24 -13.34
CA PRO A 48 4.61 19.87 -14.32
C PRO A 48 5.84 20.56 -13.71
N LYS A 49 5.70 21.12 -12.49
CA LYS A 49 6.79 21.69 -11.69
C LYS A 49 7.99 20.76 -11.48
N LEU A 50 7.77 19.44 -11.53
CA LEU A 50 8.83 18.44 -11.43
C LEU A 50 9.78 18.46 -12.64
N MET A 51 9.29 18.85 -13.81
CA MET A 51 10.08 18.94 -15.04
C MET A 51 10.65 20.33 -15.25
N LYS A 52 9.89 21.35 -14.87
CA LYS A 52 10.25 22.77 -15.00
C LYS A 52 9.72 23.52 -13.78
N PRO A 53 10.57 24.02 -12.87
CA PRO A 53 10.15 24.55 -11.57
C PRO A 53 9.05 25.62 -11.60
N ASP A 54 9.07 26.46 -12.63
CA ASP A 54 8.11 27.56 -12.82
C ASP A 54 6.87 27.16 -13.64
N ALA A 55 6.81 25.92 -14.15
CA ALA A 55 5.70 25.48 -14.95
C ALA A 55 4.43 25.33 -14.10
N ILE A 56 3.38 26.06 -14.45
CA ILE A 56 2.06 25.90 -13.81
C ILE A 56 1.15 24.95 -14.59
N SER A 57 1.51 24.63 -15.83
CA SER A 57 0.73 23.76 -16.71
C SER A 57 1.62 22.90 -17.63
N ILE A 58 1.02 21.84 -18.21
CA ILE A 58 1.71 20.97 -19.19
C ILE A 58 2.05 21.74 -20.47
N ALA A 59 1.27 22.77 -20.83
CA ALA A 59 1.50 23.58 -22.03
C ALA A 59 2.82 24.36 -22.01
N GLU A 60 3.43 24.52 -20.83
CA GLU A 60 4.71 25.21 -20.65
C GLU A 60 5.92 24.28 -20.73
N LEU A 61 5.69 22.98 -20.97
CA LEU A 61 6.71 21.96 -21.10
C LEU A 61 7.09 21.73 -22.56
N ASP A 62 8.37 21.49 -22.81
CA ASP A 62 8.84 21.01 -24.11
C ASP A 62 8.62 19.49 -24.28
N ASN A 63 8.84 18.98 -25.50
CA ASN A 63 8.62 17.57 -25.82
C ASN A 63 9.46 16.61 -24.97
N ASN A 64 10.69 16.98 -24.58
CA ASN A 64 11.53 16.13 -23.73
C ASN A 64 11.00 16.10 -22.30
N GLN A 65 10.56 17.25 -21.79
CA GLN A 65 9.93 17.37 -20.47
C GLN A 65 8.61 16.61 -20.40
N ILE A 66 7.79 16.65 -21.45
CA ILE A 66 6.56 15.87 -21.55
C ILE A 66 6.87 14.37 -21.52
N GLN A 67 7.85 13.90 -22.29
CA GLN A 67 8.26 12.49 -22.28
C GLN A 67 8.72 12.02 -20.90
N ARG A 68 9.49 12.84 -20.18
CA ARG A 68 9.91 12.52 -18.81
C ARG A 68 8.73 12.53 -17.84
N LEU A 69 7.81 13.49 -17.97
CA LEU A 69 6.60 13.54 -17.14
C LEU A 69 5.74 12.30 -17.34
N ASP A 70 5.62 11.81 -18.57
CA ASP A 70 4.88 10.60 -18.92
C ASP A 70 5.47 9.35 -18.25
N VAL A 71 6.79 9.19 -18.28
CA VAL A 71 7.49 8.10 -17.56
C VAL A 71 7.20 8.15 -16.06
N VAL A 72 7.29 9.33 -15.45
CA VAL A 72 7.01 9.49 -14.01
C VAL A 72 5.53 9.24 -13.71
N TYR A 73 4.62 9.63 -14.60
CA TYR A 73 3.19 9.38 -14.46
C TYR A 73 2.89 7.87 -14.50
N HIS A 74 3.52 7.13 -15.40
CA HIS A 74 3.43 5.67 -15.45
C HIS A 74 3.94 5.01 -14.16
N GLU A 75 5.05 5.48 -13.59
CA GLU A 75 5.51 4.99 -12.29
C GLU A 75 4.52 5.31 -11.16
N TYR A 76 3.94 6.51 -11.15
CA TYR A 76 2.92 6.91 -10.18
C TYR A 76 1.70 5.98 -10.26
N GLU A 77 1.20 5.69 -11.46
CA GLU A 77 0.08 4.76 -11.65
C GLU A 77 0.42 3.35 -11.13
N ASN A 78 1.64 2.86 -11.37
CA ASN A 78 2.11 1.58 -10.82
C ASN A 78 2.11 1.60 -9.28
N LYS A 79 2.69 2.64 -8.68
CA LYS A 79 2.73 2.85 -7.22
C LYS A 79 1.32 2.96 -6.64
N LYS A 80 0.41 3.63 -7.33
CA LYS A 80 -0.99 3.81 -6.91
C LYS A 80 -1.73 2.49 -6.91
N ARG A 81 -1.57 1.67 -7.95
CA ARG A 81 -2.13 0.32 -8.00
C ARG A 81 -1.63 -0.54 -6.83
N TYR A 82 -0.33 -0.48 -6.53
CA TYR A 82 0.23 -1.20 -5.39
C TYR A 82 -0.32 -0.71 -4.05
N TYR A 83 -0.41 0.61 -3.84
CA TYR A 83 -1.05 1.21 -2.66
C TYR A 83 -2.49 0.73 -2.48
N ILE A 84 -3.30 0.72 -3.54
CA ILE A 84 -4.68 0.23 -3.51
C ILE A 84 -4.74 -1.26 -3.12
N GLN A 85 -3.85 -2.08 -3.68
CA GLN A 85 -3.75 -3.51 -3.35
C GLN A 85 -3.39 -3.72 -1.87
N GLN A 86 -2.39 -2.98 -1.36
CA GLN A 86 -2.00 -3.05 0.04
C GLN A 86 -3.12 -2.61 0.98
N ARG A 87 -3.80 -1.51 0.67
CA ARG A 87 -4.95 -1.02 1.45
C ARG A 87 -6.09 -2.04 1.46
N SER A 88 -6.37 -2.66 0.32
CA SER A 88 -7.38 -3.72 0.21
C SER A 88 -7.00 -4.94 1.06
N ALA A 89 -5.75 -5.40 0.99
CA ALA A 89 -5.27 -6.52 1.79
C ALA A 89 -5.36 -6.26 3.30
N ILE A 90 -4.97 -5.06 3.75
CA ILE A 90 -5.11 -4.65 5.16
C ILE A 90 -6.58 -4.72 5.60
N ASN A 91 -7.51 -4.21 4.80
CA ASN A 91 -8.94 -4.26 5.12
C ASN A 91 -9.49 -5.69 5.17
N GLN A 92 -9.07 -6.55 4.25
CA GLN A 92 -9.46 -7.96 4.21
C GLN A 92 -8.95 -8.72 5.44
N ILE A 93 -7.68 -8.51 5.82
CA ILE A 93 -7.09 -9.09 7.03
C ILE A 93 -7.81 -8.57 8.28
N GLY A 94 -8.09 -7.26 8.35
CA GLY A 94 -8.85 -6.68 9.46
C GLY A 94 -10.24 -7.30 9.58
N THR A 95 -10.94 -7.52 8.46
CA THR A 95 -12.24 -8.21 8.43
C THR A 95 -12.12 -9.66 8.87
N TYR A 96 -11.09 -10.38 8.41
CA TYR A 96 -10.84 -11.76 8.83
C TYR A 96 -10.61 -11.84 10.34
N ILE A 97 -9.84 -10.90 10.90
CA ILE A 97 -9.58 -10.82 12.34
C ILE A 97 -10.90 -10.62 13.11
N THR A 98 -11.73 -9.65 12.72
CA THR A 98 -12.95 -9.31 13.47
C THR A 98 -14.09 -10.31 13.31
N THR A 99 -14.08 -11.12 12.24
CA THR A 99 -15.12 -12.13 11.99
C THR A 99 -14.76 -13.54 12.46
N THR A 100 -13.49 -13.79 12.80
CA THR A 100 -13.02 -15.11 13.30
C THR A 100 -13.11 -15.22 14.84
N ILE A 101 -13.22 -14.08 15.53
CA ILE A 101 -13.34 -13.98 17.00
C ILE A 101 -14.79 -14.14 17.44
#